data_AF-A0A1V1PGW0-F1
#
_entry.id   AF-A0A1V1PGW0-F1
#
_cell.length_a   1.000
_cell.length_b   1.000
_cell.length_c   1.000
_cell.angle_alpha   90.00
_cell.angle_beta   90.00
_cell.angle_gamma   90.00
#
_symmetry.space_group_name_H-M   'P 1'
#
loop_
_entity.id
_entity.type
_entity.pdbx_description
1 polymer ?
#
loop_
_entity_poly.entity_id
_entity_poly.type
_entity_poly.pdbx_seq_one_letter_code
_entity_poly.pdbx_strand_id
1 'polypeptide(L)'
;MERFAIFLRKFEYFDAIEQRRALAFSCIGSDDLITTSETNFTNIQKMKGKYGQKRGVIIYHDDDTLATALIGKQGGKPLGSTNWAFQEMAGLSNGGYKDYYPLEVTESQKDTLQNNNCNFLDQTFGAIHFQPGQTTGGRDIERHGEYIDVIRNIDYLQTRSEEELFRVLLDSEIVPYSDDGIAILESEQRRILKEYGCVKGQEILIEDSIETDFPRRGEIDSSLRNNRTYQVGTWKAELAGAINNVVIRGKVFV
;
A
#
# COMPACT_ATOMS: atom_id res chain seq x y z
N MET A 1 7.70 13.26 11.01
CA MET A 1 7.07 13.08 9.68
C MET A 1 6.24 11.81 9.80
N GLU A 2 4.97 11.94 10.20
CA GLU A 2 4.07 10.79 10.40
C GLU A 2 3.87 10.08 9.06
N ARG A 3 4.24 8.80 9.01
CA ARG A 3 4.27 8.06 7.75
C ARG A 3 2.87 7.64 7.29
N PHE A 4 1.95 7.37 8.22
CA PHE A 4 0.57 6.95 7.91
C PHE A 4 -0.38 7.25 9.06
N ALA A 5 -1.63 7.64 8.74
CA ALA A 5 -2.74 7.69 9.69
C ALA A 5 -3.79 6.68 9.23
N ILE A 6 -3.94 5.58 9.97
CA ILE A 6 -5.04 4.63 9.78
C ILE A 6 -6.24 5.17 10.52
N PHE A 7 -7.16 5.77 9.76
CA PHE A 7 -8.42 6.28 10.31
C PHE A 7 -9.43 5.14 10.34
N LEU A 8 -9.70 4.61 11.53
CA LEU A 8 -10.90 3.80 11.77
C LEU A 8 -12.11 4.73 11.60
N ARG A 9 -12.80 4.65 10.46
CA ARG A 9 -14.02 5.41 10.20
C ARG A 9 -15.24 4.63 10.69
N LYS A 10 -16.32 5.38 10.92
CA LYS A 10 -17.66 4.85 11.22
C LYS A 10 -17.97 3.67 10.29
N PHE A 11 -18.40 2.54 10.86
CA PHE A 11 -18.86 1.36 10.14
C PHE A 11 -20.01 1.73 9.18
N GLU A 12 -19.67 2.09 7.94
CA GLU A 12 -20.62 2.26 6.83
C GLU A 12 -20.69 0.96 6.03
N TYR A 13 -21.81 0.72 5.35
CA TYR A 13 -22.12 -0.50 4.61
C TYR A 13 -20.97 -1.03 3.72
N PHE A 14 -20.81 -2.36 3.69
CA PHE A 14 -19.75 -3.11 3.00
C PHE A 14 -19.53 -2.69 1.53
N ASP A 15 -20.58 -2.37 0.78
CA ASP A 15 -20.49 -1.97 -0.63
C ASP A 15 -19.69 -0.66 -0.85
N ALA A 16 -19.69 0.24 0.13
CA ALA A 16 -18.93 1.49 0.07
C ALA A 16 -17.45 1.31 0.47
N ILE A 17 -17.10 0.22 1.15
CA ILE A 17 -15.74 -0.05 1.63
C ILE A 17 -14.90 -0.66 0.51
N GLU A 18 -15.40 -1.67 -0.19
CA GLU A 18 -14.66 -2.34 -1.27
C GLU A 18 -14.39 -1.41 -2.46
N GLN A 19 -15.35 -0.55 -2.84
CA GLN A 19 -15.15 0.44 -3.90
C GLN A 19 -14.16 1.56 -3.54
N ARG A 20 -13.95 1.86 -2.24
CA ARG A 20 -13.09 2.98 -1.81
C ARG A 20 -11.61 2.61 -1.64
N ARG A 21 -11.27 1.31 -1.46
CA ARG A 21 -9.88 0.86 -1.24
C ARG A 21 -9.25 0.10 -2.41
N ALA A 22 -9.98 -0.08 -3.52
CA ALA A 22 -9.45 -0.79 -4.68
C ALA A 22 -8.21 -0.10 -5.29
N LEU A 23 -7.19 -0.91 -5.61
CA LEU A 23 -6.08 -0.50 -6.47
C LEU A 23 -6.52 -0.65 -7.93
N ALA A 24 -6.31 0.41 -8.73
CA ALA A 24 -6.68 0.45 -10.13
C ALA A 24 -5.42 0.40 -11.00
N PHE A 25 -5.29 -0.66 -11.79
CA PHE A 25 -4.17 -0.84 -12.71
C PHE A 25 -4.60 -0.46 -14.14
N SER A 26 -3.72 0.23 -14.85
CA SER A 26 -3.93 0.58 -16.26
C SER A 26 -2.64 0.42 -17.03
N CYS A 27 -2.73 -0.15 -18.22
CA CYS A 27 -1.61 -0.24 -19.15
C CYS A 27 -1.78 0.77 -20.28
N ILE A 28 -0.70 1.47 -20.63
CA ILE A 28 -0.71 2.56 -21.59
C ILE A 28 0.53 2.47 -22.48
N GLY A 29 0.34 2.19 -23.76
CA GLY A 29 1.40 2.18 -24.80
C GLY A 29 1.46 3.48 -25.60
N SER A 30 1.39 4.64 -24.95
CA SER A 30 1.43 5.94 -25.64
C SER A 30 2.80 6.58 -25.53
N ASP A 31 3.34 7.05 -26.64
CA ASP A 31 4.60 7.82 -26.71
C ASP A 31 4.54 9.12 -25.88
N ASP A 32 3.34 9.63 -25.61
CA ASP A 32 3.16 10.75 -24.70
C ASP A 32 3.70 10.45 -23.30
N LEU A 33 3.62 9.19 -22.84
CA LEU A 33 4.04 8.80 -21.49
C LEU A 33 5.57 8.89 -21.29
N ILE A 34 6.31 8.78 -22.40
CA ILE A 34 7.78 8.84 -22.45
C ILE A 34 8.31 10.21 -22.93
N THR A 35 7.44 11.14 -23.32
CA THR A 35 7.82 12.47 -23.85
C THR A 35 7.20 13.66 -23.11
N THR A 36 6.08 13.46 -22.42
CA THR A 36 5.35 14.53 -21.72
C THR A 36 5.46 14.38 -20.21
N SER A 37 5.37 15.49 -19.46
CA SER A 37 5.33 15.44 -17.99
C SER A 37 3.96 14.99 -17.48
N GLU A 38 3.94 14.38 -16.28
CA GLU A 38 2.71 13.87 -15.65
C GLU A 38 1.62 14.94 -15.50
N THR A 39 2.01 16.19 -15.30
CA THR A 39 1.10 17.35 -15.18
C THR A 39 0.27 17.57 -16.44
N ASN A 40 0.80 17.19 -17.60
CA ASN A 40 0.18 17.40 -18.90
C ASN A 40 -0.47 16.12 -19.43
N PHE A 41 -0.18 14.96 -18.85
CA PHE A 41 -0.71 13.70 -19.34
C PHE A 41 -2.09 13.37 -18.76
N THR A 42 -3.12 13.52 -19.61
CA THR A 42 -4.53 13.43 -19.24
C THR A 42 -4.90 12.13 -18.53
N ASN A 43 -4.34 10.98 -18.93
CA ASN A 43 -4.70 9.70 -18.31
C ASN A 43 -4.12 9.55 -16.89
N ILE A 44 -2.90 10.06 -16.63
CA ILE A 44 -2.35 10.13 -15.26
C ILE A 44 -3.25 11.01 -14.39
N GLN A 45 -3.66 12.18 -14.90
CA GLN A 45 -4.52 13.10 -14.17
C GLN A 45 -5.91 12.50 -13.89
N LYS A 46 -6.51 11.80 -14.87
CA LYS A 46 -7.78 11.08 -14.68
C LYS A 46 -7.68 9.99 -13.63
N MET A 47 -6.60 9.21 -13.64
CA MET A 47 -6.36 8.15 -12.65
C MET A 47 -6.21 8.74 -11.24
N LYS A 48 -5.39 9.79 -11.09
CA LYS A 48 -5.21 10.52 -9.83
C LYS A 48 -6.53 11.13 -9.35
N GLY A 49 -7.32 11.73 -10.23
CA GLY A 49 -8.61 12.33 -9.89
C GLY A 49 -9.67 11.31 -9.47
N LYS A 50 -9.69 10.12 -10.08
CA LYS A 50 -10.70 9.09 -9.80
C LYS A 50 -10.37 8.22 -8.58
N TYR A 51 -9.12 7.77 -8.46
CA TYR A 51 -8.71 6.81 -7.43
C TYR A 51 -7.80 7.42 -6.35
N GLY A 52 -7.35 8.67 -6.54
CA GLY A 52 -6.32 9.27 -5.70
C GLY A 52 -4.91 8.83 -6.09
N GLN A 53 -3.92 9.58 -5.60
CA GLN A 53 -2.49 9.35 -5.89
C GLN A 53 -1.97 8.02 -5.33
N LYS A 54 -2.59 7.49 -4.27
CA LYS A 54 -2.23 6.22 -3.61
C LYS A 54 -2.79 4.95 -4.26
N ARG A 55 -3.68 5.05 -5.26
CA ARG A 55 -4.46 3.88 -5.71
C ARG A 55 -4.42 3.62 -7.20
N GLY A 56 -4.03 4.61 -8.00
CA GLY A 56 -3.74 4.38 -9.41
C GLY A 56 -2.37 3.72 -9.59
N VAL A 57 -2.29 2.75 -10.49
CA VAL A 57 -1.04 2.16 -10.98
C VAL A 57 -1.06 2.25 -12.50
N ILE A 58 -0.06 2.90 -13.08
CA ILE A 58 0.10 3.02 -14.52
C ILE A 58 1.32 2.21 -14.94
N ILE A 59 1.15 1.43 -16.01
CA ILE A 59 2.17 0.58 -16.60
C ILE A 59 2.36 1.02 -18.05
N TYR A 60 3.59 1.30 -18.45
CA TYR A 60 3.95 1.58 -19.84
C TYR A 60 4.19 0.28 -20.59
N HIS A 61 3.23 -0.10 -21.43
CA HIS A 61 3.32 -1.24 -22.34
C HIS A 61 2.13 -1.22 -23.32
N ASP A 62 2.33 -1.73 -24.54
CA ASP A 62 1.28 -1.84 -25.58
C ASP A 62 0.28 -2.98 -25.33
N ASP A 63 0.51 -3.79 -24.32
CA ASP A 63 -0.26 -4.99 -24.03
C ASP A 63 -1.01 -4.79 -22.72
N ASP A 64 -2.32 -4.61 -22.82
CA ASP A 64 -3.19 -4.35 -21.68
C ASP A 64 -3.29 -5.52 -20.70
N THR A 65 -2.98 -6.74 -21.15
CA THR A 65 -3.02 -7.95 -20.33
C THR A 65 -1.86 -8.03 -19.33
N LEU A 66 -0.80 -7.23 -19.51
CA LEU A 66 0.33 -7.17 -18.58
C LEU A 66 -0.10 -6.79 -17.16
N ALA A 67 -1.03 -5.83 -17.03
CA ALA A 67 -1.56 -5.42 -15.74
C ALA A 67 -2.25 -6.59 -15.02
N THR A 68 -3.06 -7.36 -15.74
CA THR A 68 -3.75 -8.54 -15.21
C THR A 68 -2.76 -9.65 -14.87
N ALA A 69 -1.72 -9.86 -15.67
CA ALA A 69 -0.69 -10.84 -15.38
C ALA A 69 0.08 -10.51 -14.10
N LEU A 70 0.42 -9.23 -13.89
CA LEU A 70 1.06 -8.77 -12.66
C LEU A 70 0.15 -9.01 -11.44
N ILE A 71 -1.14 -8.65 -11.55
CA ILE A 71 -2.13 -8.92 -10.50
C ILE A 71 -2.27 -10.43 -10.26
N GLY A 72 -2.31 -11.26 -11.30
CA GLY A 72 -2.38 -12.72 -11.14
C GLY A 72 -1.15 -13.29 -10.43
N LYS A 73 0.04 -12.76 -10.73
CA LYS A 73 1.30 -13.19 -10.10
C LYS A 73 1.43 -12.75 -8.64
N GLN A 74 0.91 -11.58 -8.28
CA GLN A 74 1.17 -10.93 -6.98
C GLN A 74 -0.04 -10.79 -6.06
N GLY A 75 -1.23 -10.73 -6.62
CA GLY A 75 -2.48 -10.49 -5.88
C GLY A 75 -2.78 -11.58 -4.86
N GLY A 76 -2.49 -12.84 -5.18
CA GLY A 76 -2.72 -13.98 -4.30
C GLY A 76 -1.60 -14.27 -3.29
N LYS A 77 -0.48 -13.55 -3.35
CA LYS A 77 0.62 -13.81 -2.41
C LYS A 77 0.32 -13.23 -1.02
N PRO A 78 0.85 -13.84 0.06
CA PRO A 78 0.66 -13.31 1.40
C PRO A 78 1.20 -11.89 1.55
N LEU A 79 0.52 -11.07 2.34
CA LEU A 79 0.90 -9.69 2.59
C LEU A 79 2.20 -9.62 3.40
N GLY A 80 2.95 -8.52 3.26
CA GLY A 80 4.29 -8.38 3.86
C GLY A 80 5.38 -9.31 3.28
N SER A 81 5.03 -10.34 2.50
CA SER A 81 6.02 -11.31 1.98
C SER A 81 6.65 -10.93 0.63
N THR A 82 6.12 -9.92 -0.06
CA THR A 82 6.47 -9.66 -1.46
C THR A 82 6.64 -8.19 -1.79
N ASN A 83 7.70 -7.91 -2.52
CA ASN A 83 7.88 -6.67 -3.25
C ASN A 83 7.12 -6.73 -4.59
N TRP A 84 6.43 -5.65 -4.97
CA TRP A 84 5.78 -5.55 -6.27
C TRP A 84 6.72 -5.10 -7.39
N ALA A 85 7.88 -4.54 -7.05
CA ALA A 85 8.98 -4.34 -7.98
C ALA A 85 9.76 -5.65 -8.25
N PHE A 86 10.58 -5.62 -9.29
CA PHE A 86 11.49 -6.68 -9.74
C PHE A 86 10.80 -8.00 -10.09
N GLN A 87 9.52 -7.95 -10.45
CA GLN A 87 8.78 -9.13 -10.84
C GLN A 87 9.13 -9.53 -12.26
N GLU A 88 9.64 -10.75 -12.41
CA GLU A 88 9.92 -11.31 -13.74
C GLU A 88 8.62 -11.52 -14.51
N MET A 89 8.50 -10.91 -15.69
CA MET A 89 7.30 -11.02 -16.52
C MET A 89 7.53 -11.81 -17.82
N ALA A 90 8.71 -12.42 -17.96
CA ALA A 90 9.08 -13.33 -19.05
C ALA A 90 9.78 -14.58 -18.47
N GLY A 91 9.72 -15.70 -19.21
CA GLY A 91 10.37 -16.95 -18.80
C GLY A 91 9.57 -17.74 -17.76
N LEU A 92 8.23 -17.60 -17.76
CA LEU A 92 7.36 -18.26 -16.79
C LEU A 92 7.39 -19.79 -16.97
N SER A 93 8.20 -20.47 -16.17
CA SER A 93 8.45 -21.91 -16.28
C SER A 93 7.29 -22.82 -15.90
N ASN A 94 6.14 -22.29 -15.48
CA ASN A 94 4.89 -23.05 -15.28
C ASN A 94 3.68 -22.10 -15.18
N GLY A 95 2.81 -22.09 -16.21
CA GLY A 95 1.46 -21.52 -16.12
C GLY A 95 1.26 -20.07 -16.55
N GLY A 96 2.25 -19.42 -17.17
CA GLY A 96 2.05 -18.11 -17.80
C GLY A 96 1.23 -18.21 -19.08
N TYR A 97 0.23 -17.34 -19.26
CA TYR A 97 -0.53 -17.26 -20.51
C TYR A 97 0.34 -16.77 -21.68
N LYS A 98 1.28 -15.87 -21.40
CA LYS A 98 2.17 -15.21 -22.37
C LYS A 98 3.37 -14.60 -21.63
N ASP A 99 4.52 -14.52 -22.31
CA ASP A 99 5.68 -13.75 -21.87
C ASP A 99 5.57 -12.27 -22.29
N TYR A 100 6.00 -11.37 -21.42
CA TYR A 100 6.03 -9.93 -21.68
C TYR A 100 7.46 -9.40 -21.73
N TYR A 101 7.75 -8.58 -22.73
CA TYR A 101 9.07 -8.04 -23.01
C TYR A 101 9.08 -6.52 -22.86
N PRO A 102 10.20 -5.90 -22.48
CA PRO A 102 10.28 -4.44 -22.42
C PRO A 102 10.07 -3.81 -23.80
N LEU A 103 9.40 -2.66 -23.82
CA LEU A 103 9.37 -1.80 -25.01
C LEU A 103 10.73 -1.13 -25.19
N GLU A 104 11.11 -0.84 -26.44
CA GLU A 104 12.34 -0.11 -26.75
C GLU A 104 12.22 1.34 -26.29
N VAL A 105 12.90 1.68 -25.19
CA VAL A 105 12.97 3.03 -24.63
C VAL A 105 14.41 3.43 -24.34
N THR A 106 14.75 4.69 -24.60
CA THR A 106 16.05 5.26 -24.23
C THR A 106 16.13 5.51 -22.72
N GLU A 107 17.34 5.67 -22.18
CA GLU A 107 17.52 6.00 -20.75
C GLU A 107 16.81 7.31 -20.37
N SER A 108 16.81 8.33 -21.24
CA SER A 108 16.07 9.57 -20.98
C SER A 108 14.55 9.36 -20.94
N GLN A 109 14.04 8.41 -21.73
CA GLN A 109 12.62 8.04 -21.72
C GLN A 109 12.27 7.24 -20.46
N LYS A 110 13.17 6.37 -19.98
CA LYS A 110 13.03 5.70 -18.66
C LYS A 110 13.00 6.71 -17.52
N ASP A 111 13.89 7.70 -17.53
CA ASP A 111 13.87 8.81 -16.57
C ASP A 111 12.53 9.55 -16.60
N THR A 112 11.99 9.78 -17.80
CA THR A 112 10.67 10.41 -17.97
C THR A 112 9.54 9.56 -17.39
N LEU A 113 9.55 8.25 -17.64
CA LEU A 113 8.59 7.31 -17.04
C LEU A 113 8.66 7.33 -15.50
N GLN A 114 9.87 7.34 -14.93
CA GLN A 114 10.06 7.41 -13.48
C GLN A 114 9.57 8.74 -12.91
N ASN A 115 9.89 9.86 -13.55
CA ASN A 115 9.40 11.19 -13.17
C ASN A 115 7.87 11.31 -13.26
N ASN A 116 7.26 10.54 -14.17
CA ASN A 116 5.82 10.45 -14.32
C ASN A 116 5.16 9.43 -13.40
N ASN A 117 5.91 8.81 -12.49
CA ASN A 117 5.45 7.77 -11.57
C ASN A 117 4.83 6.56 -12.30
N CYS A 118 5.33 6.27 -13.50
CA CYS A 118 4.89 5.14 -14.30
C CYS A 118 5.77 3.92 -14.02
N ASN A 119 5.16 2.75 -14.08
CA ASN A 119 5.85 1.48 -14.03
C ASN A 119 6.10 0.98 -15.46
N PHE A 120 7.12 0.17 -15.66
CA PHE A 120 7.48 -0.39 -16.96
C PHE A 120 8.27 -1.69 -16.77
N LEU A 121 8.40 -2.45 -17.85
CA LEU A 121 9.34 -3.56 -17.90
C LEU A 121 10.70 -3.04 -18.34
N ASP A 122 11.76 -3.53 -17.70
CA ASP A 122 13.13 -3.25 -18.12
C ASP A 122 13.95 -4.54 -18.11
N GLN A 123 15.10 -4.50 -18.76
CA GLN A 123 16.03 -5.60 -18.82
C GLN A 123 17.40 -5.18 -18.31
N THR A 124 17.80 -5.75 -17.18
CA THR A 124 19.11 -5.48 -16.56
C THR A 124 19.81 -6.81 -16.31
N PHE A 125 21.07 -6.92 -16.74
CA PHE A 125 21.86 -8.16 -16.66
C PHE A 125 21.16 -9.41 -17.21
N GLY A 126 20.33 -9.24 -18.25
CA GLY A 126 19.58 -10.33 -18.88
C GLY A 126 18.24 -10.68 -18.21
N ALA A 127 17.95 -10.12 -17.03
CA ALA A 127 16.69 -10.34 -16.33
C ALA A 127 15.65 -9.27 -16.71
N ILE A 128 14.52 -9.71 -17.28
CA ILE A 128 13.37 -8.86 -17.57
C ILE A 128 12.52 -8.73 -16.32
N HIS A 129 12.26 -7.50 -15.87
CA HIS A 129 11.60 -7.27 -14.61
C HIS A 129 10.73 -6.00 -14.62
N PHE A 130 9.66 -6.03 -13.81
CA PHE A 130 8.78 -4.90 -13.57
C PHE A 130 9.38 -3.92 -12.57
N GLN A 131 9.28 -2.61 -12.83
CA GLN A 131 9.74 -1.57 -11.92
C GLN A 131 8.94 -0.27 -12.11
N PRO A 132 8.91 0.65 -11.13
CA PRO A 132 9.50 0.55 -9.80
C PRO A 132 8.55 0.00 -8.73
N GLY A 133 7.35 -0.46 -9.09
CA GLY A 133 6.39 -1.03 -8.14
C GLY A 133 5.59 0.02 -7.35
N GLN A 134 5.31 1.18 -7.94
CA GLN A 134 4.72 2.33 -7.24
C GLN A 134 3.36 2.76 -7.81
N THR A 135 2.62 3.52 -7.01
CA THR A 135 1.37 4.16 -7.42
C THR A 135 1.63 5.47 -8.16
N THR A 136 0.59 6.04 -8.77
CA THR A 136 0.66 7.29 -9.55
C THR A 136 1.15 8.52 -8.77
N GLY A 137 1.14 8.49 -7.43
CA GLY A 137 1.73 9.52 -6.59
C GLY A 137 3.25 9.42 -6.44
N GLY A 138 3.87 8.34 -6.91
CA GLY A 138 5.30 8.06 -6.77
C GLY A 138 5.66 7.47 -5.41
N ARG A 139 6.93 7.63 -5.00
CA ARG A 139 7.41 7.33 -3.63
C ARG A 139 7.31 8.53 -2.69
N ASP A 140 6.88 9.67 -3.21
CA ASP A 140 6.90 10.92 -2.45
C ASP A 140 5.69 10.99 -1.51
N ILE A 141 5.99 10.94 -0.20
CA ILE A 141 4.99 11.03 0.85
C ILE A 141 4.26 12.39 0.84
N GLU A 142 4.93 13.47 0.41
CA GLU A 142 4.34 14.80 0.28
C GLU A 142 3.37 14.87 -0.92
N ARG A 143 3.52 13.97 -1.89
CA ARG A 143 2.61 13.80 -3.04
C ARG A 143 1.62 12.66 -2.86
N HIS A 144 1.46 12.17 -1.62
CA HIS A 144 0.61 11.03 -1.31
C HIS A 144 0.87 9.82 -2.23
N GLY A 145 2.11 9.60 -2.63
CA GLY A 145 2.55 8.40 -3.35
C GLY A 145 3.00 7.31 -2.40
N GLU A 146 2.93 6.06 -2.84
CA GLU A 146 3.51 4.93 -2.12
C GLU A 146 3.78 3.71 -3.03
N TYR A 147 4.56 2.74 -2.54
CA TYR A 147 4.67 1.43 -3.17
C TYR A 147 3.38 0.62 -3.07
N ILE A 148 3.14 -0.23 -4.08
CA ILE A 148 1.90 -1.00 -4.22
C ILE A 148 1.73 -1.99 -3.05
N ASP A 149 2.81 -2.67 -2.65
CA ASP A 149 2.82 -3.60 -1.52
C ASP A 149 2.47 -2.90 -0.19
N VAL A 150 3.04 -1.72 0.06
CA VAL A 150 2.76 -0.95 1.28
C VAL A 150 1.28 -0.56 1.37
N ILE A 151 0.67 -0.09 0.28
CA ILE A 151 -0.76 0.25 0.27
C ILE A 151 -1.63 -0.97 0.61
N ARG A 152 -1.37 -2.12 -0.02
CA ARG A 152 -2.11 -3.37 0.25
C ARG A 152 -1.96 -3.82 1.70
N ASN A 153 -0.73 -3.76 2.22
CA ASN A 153 -0.44 -4.17 3.59
C ASN A 153 -1.19 -3.29 4.61
N ILE A 154 -1.23 -1.98 4.37
CA ILE A 154 -1.95 -1.02 5.23
C ILE A 154 -3.46 -1.24 5.16
N ASP A 155 -4.03 -1.44 3.97
CA ASP A 155 -5.46 -1.73 3.84
C ASP A 155 -5.87 -2.96 4.61
N TYR A 156 -5.04 -4.00 4.55
CA TYR A 156 -5.30 -5.23 5.27
C TYR A 156 -5.30 -5.02 6.77
N LEU A 157 -4.29 -4.32 7.32
CA LEU A 157 -4.26 -4.01 8.75
C LEU A 157 -5.45 -3.15 9.17
N GLN A 158 -5.87 -2.21 8.33
CA GLN A 158 -7.05 -1.40 8.58
C GLN A 158 -8.32 -2.25 8.57
N THR A 159 -8.51 -3.10 7.57
CA THR A 159 -9.68 -4.00 7.48
C THR A 159 -9.71 -4.97 8.66
N ARG A 160 -8.58 -5.56 9.05
CA ARG A 160 -8.50 -6.44 10.24
C ARG A 160 -8.80 -5.69 11.53
N SER A 161 -8.33 -4.45 11.64
CA SER A 161 -8.65 -3.58 12.79
C SER A 161 -10.15 -3.27 12.87
N GLU A 162 -10.77 -2.95 11.73
CA GLU A 162 -12.21 -2.71 11.64
C GLU A 162 -13.03 -3.96 11.99
N GLU A 163 -12.69 -5.12 11.40
CA GLU A 163 -13.38 -6.39 11.64
C GLU A 163 -13.32 -6.84 13.10
N GLU A 164 -12.14 -6.85 13.71
CA GLU A 164 -11.94 -7.40 15.05
C GLU A 164 -12.44 -6.44 16.15
N LEU A 165 -12.25 -5.12 15.98
CA LEU A 165 -12.86 -4.15 16.91
C LEU A 165 -14.38 -4.16 16.81
N PHE A 166 -14.96 -4.42 15.63
CA PHE A 166 -16.39 -4.66 15.51
C PHE A 166 -16.82 -5.93 16.25
N ARG A 167 -16.04 -7.00 16.13
CA ARG A 167 -16.29 -8.26 16.85
C ARG A 167 -16.31 -8.05 18.37
N VAL A 168 -15.41 -7.23 18.93
CA VAL A 168 -15.46 -6.87 20.37
C VAL A 168 -16.81 -6.28 20.77
N LEU A 169 -17.41 -5.44 19.91
CA LEU A 169 -18.73 -4.86 20.16
C LEU A 169 -19.88 -5.87 20.03
N LEU A 170 -19.72 -6.91 19.22
CA LEU A 170 -20.72 -7.97 19.04
C LEU A 170 -20.67 -9.01 20.17
N ASP A 171 -19.48 -9.36 20.61
CA ASP A 171 -19.26 -10.43 21.60
C ASP A 171 -19.49 -9.96 23.03
N SER A 172 -19.49 -8.64 23.26
CA SER A 172 -19.76 -8.04 24.57
C SER A 172 -21.21 -7.57 24.67
N GLU A 173 -21.91 -7.91 25.75
CA GLU A 173 -23.23 -7.31 26.04
C GLU A 173 -23.15 -5.77 26.16
N ILE A 174 -22.02 -5.28 26.68
CA ILE A 174 -21.66 -3.88 26.72
C ILE A 174 -20.14 -3.74 26.73
N VAL A 175 -19.61 -2.81 25.93
CA VAL A 175 -18.27 -2.24 26.15
C VAL A 175 -18.48 -0.91 26.87
N PRO A 176 -18.23 -0.82 28.19
CA PRO A 176 -18.53 0.38 28.94
C PRO A 176 -17.68 1.56 28.46
N TYR A 177 -18.25 2.76 28.41
CA TYR A 177 -17.48 3.98 28.19
C TYR A 177 -16.77 4.41 29.48
N SER A 178 -15.90 3.53 29.99
CA SER A 178 -15.02 3.67 31.15
C SER A 178 -13.57 3.45 30.75
N ASP A 179 -12.63 3.74 31.64
CA ASP A 179 -11.21 3.47 31.38
C ASP A 179 -10.96 1.98 31.11
N ASP A 180 -11.67 1.08 31.81
CA ASP A 180 -11.58 -0.37 31.58
C ASP A 180 -12.09 -0.77 30.19
N GLY A 181 -13.22 -0.22 29.74
CA GLY A 181 -13.74 -0.53 28.40
C GLY A 181 -12.86 0.04 27.29
N ILE A 182 -12.22 1.19 27.51
CA ILE A 182 -11.24 1.77 26.58
C ILE A 182 -9.97 0.90 26.54
N ALA A 183 -9.52 0.39 27.68
CA ALA A 183 -8.37 -0.50 27.77
C ALA A 183 -8.59 -1.84 27.02
N ILE A 184 -9.83 -2.33 26.95
CA ILE A 184 -10.20 -3.48 26.10
C ILE A 184 -9.94 -3.15 24.63
N LEU A 185 -10.39 -1.98 24.15
CA LEU A 185 -10.17 -1.57 22.76
C LEU A 185 -8.69 -1.38 22.43
N GLU A 186 -7.92 -0.77 23.33
CA GLU A 186 -6.46 -0.62 23.15
C GLU A 186 -5.77 -1.98 23.09
N SER A 187 -6.09 -2.87 24.03
CA SER A 187 -5.48 -4.20 24.12
C SER A 187 -5.78 -5.02 22.85
N GLU A 188 -7.01 -4.93 22.37
CA GLU A 188 -7.43 -5.58 21.14
C GLU A 188 -6.71 -4.99 19.92
N GLN A 189 -6.61 -3.65 19.81
CA GLN A 189 -5.86 -3.03 18.72
C GLN A 189 -4.39 -3.47 18.73
N ARG A 190 -3.74 -3.56 19.90
CA ARG A 190 -2.37 -4.09 20.02
C ARG A 190 -2.28 -5.55 19.58
N ARG A 191 -3.24 -6.39 19.97
CA ARG A 191 -3.31 -7.80 19.54
C ARG A 191 -3.35 -7.91 18.03
N ILE A 192 -4.25 -7.16 17.38
CA ILE A 192 -4.44 -7.15 15.92
C ILE A 192 -3.13 -6.78 15.20
N LEU A 193 -2.43 -5.73 15.65
CA LEU A 193 -1.18 -5.29 15.02
C LEU A 193 -0.08 -6.36 15.09
N LYS A 194 -0.01 -7.10 16.20
CA LYS A 194 0.95 -8.19 16.36
C LYS A 194 0.57 -9.41 15.51
N GLU A 195 -0.68 -9.83 15.62
CA GLU A 195 -1.17 -11.05 14.98
C GLU A 195 -1.21 -10.97 13.46
N TYR A 196 -1.55 -9.80 12.91
CA TYR A 196 -1.69 -9.61 11.46
C TYR A 196 -0.55 -8.80 10.84
N GLY A 197 0.19 -8.02 11.63
CA GLY A 197 1.24 -7.13 11.11
C GLY A 197 2.67 -7.62 11.34
N CYS A 198 2.89 -8.53 12.30
CA CYS A 198 4.24 -8.96 12.71
C CYS A 198 4.48 -10.46 12.47
N VAL A 199 3.70 -11.07 11.55
CA VAL A 199 3.82 -12.50 11.23
C VAL A 199 5.16 -12.77 10.57
N LYS A 200 5.90 -13.75 11.10
CA LYS A 200 7.22 -14.12 10.58
C LYS A 200 7.17 -14.54 9.11
N GLY A 201 7.97 -13.91 8.25
CA GLY A 201 7.99 -14.08 6.80
C GLY A 201 6.88 -13.33 6.05
N GLN A 202 6.09 -12.52 6.75
CA GLN A 202 4.99 -11.69 6.28
C GLN A 202 4.96 -10.36 7.05
N GLU A 203 6.13 -9.87 7.46
CA GLU A 203 6.26 -8.71 8.32
C GLU A 203 5.79 -7.45 7.57
N ILE A 204 4.68 -6.86 8.03
CA ILE A 204 4.21 -5.56 7.60
C ILE A 204 4.81 -4.46 8.48
N LEU A 205 4.87 -4.73 9.79
CA LEU A 205 5.33 -3.83 10.84
C LEU A 205 6.53 -4.40 11.58
N ILE A 206 7.36 -3.53 12.13
CA ILE A 206 8.38 -3.90 13.12
C ILE A 206 7.71 -3.99 14.49
N GLU A 207 7.67 -5.18 15.10
CA GLU A 207 6.91 -5.41 16.35
C GLU A 207 7.30 -4.45 17.47
N ASP A 208 8.60 -4.25 17.69
CA ASP A 208 9.13 -3.40 18.77
C ASP A 208 8.84 -1.89 18.57
N SER A 209 8.33 -1.50 17.40
CA SER A 209 7.99 -0.11 17.09
C SER A 209 6.52 0.26 17.37
N ILE A 210 5.70 -0.72 17.78
CA ILE A 210 4.26 -0.52 17.96
C ILE A 210 3.99 0.36 19.20
N GLU A 211 3.45 1.55 18.96
CA GLU A 211 2.97 2.47 19.97
C GLU A 211 1.46 2.71 19.78
N THR A 212 0.68 2.66 20.86
CA THR A 212 -0.74 3.03 20.85
C THR A 212 -1.00 4.12 21.88
N ASP A 213 -1.95 4.99 21.57
CA ASP A 213 -2.41 6.08 22.43
C ASP A 213 -3.94 6.11 22.43
N PHE A 214 -4.53 5.70 23.54
CA PHE A 214 -5.97 5.61 23.74
C PHE A 214 -6.34 6.48 24.94
N PRO A 215 -6.79 7.73 24.71
CA PRO A 215 -7.12 8.66 25.77
C PRO A 215 -8.13 8.05 26.75
N ARG A 216 -7.92 8.30 28.03
CA ARG A 216 -8.81 7.83 29.10
C ARG A 216 -10.15 8.53 29.00
N ARG A 217 -11.18 7.96 29.63
CA ARG A 217 -12.54 8.52 29.61
C ARG A 217 -12.55 10.01 29.99
N GLY A 218 -11.76 10.39 31.00
CA GLY A 218 -11.69 11.77 31.51
C GLY A 218 -11.08 12.78 30.53
N GLU A 219 -10.26 12.31 29.58
CA GLU A 219 -9.54 13.14 28.59
C GLU A 219 -10.37 13.37 27.32
N ILE A 220 -11.49 12.65 27.19
CA ILE A 220 -12.32 12.69 26.00
C ILE A 220 -13.37 13.80 26.11
N ASP A 221 -13.70 14.44 24.99
CA ASP A 221 -14.76 15.44 24.96
C ASP A 221 -16.13 14.83 25.35
N SER A 222 -16.91 15.59 26.12
CA SER A 222 -18.22 15.14 26.58
C SER A 222 -19.21 14.85 25.46
N SER A 223 -19.11 15.54 24.32
CA SER A 223 -19.97 15.31 23.16
C SER A 223 -19.77 13.92 22.56
N LEU A 224 -18.52 13.45 22.44
CA LEU A 224 -18.21 12.11 21.95
C LEU A 224 -18.76 11.03 22.89
N ARG A 225 -18.63 11.24 24.21
CA ARG A 225 -19.22 10.34 25.22
C ARG A 225 -20.75 10.29 25.14
N ASN A 226 -21.40 11.45 25.03
CA ASN A 226 -22.85 11.54 24.90
C ASN A 226 -23.36 10.86 23.61
N ASN A 227 -22.57 10.96 22.53
CA ASN A 227 -22.82 10.30 21.26
C ASN A 227 -22.35 8.84 21.24
N ARG A 228 -21.84 8.30 22.38
CA ARG A 228 -21.31 6.94 22.52
C ARG A 228 -20.31 6.56 21.42
N THR A 229 -19.46 7.52 21.08
CA THR A 229 -18.54 7.41 19.94
C THR A 229 -17.11 7.55 20.44
N TYR A 230 -16.30 6.52 20.27
CA TYR A 230 -14.87 6.52 20.57
C TYR A 230 -14.08 6.66 19.26
N GLN A 231 -13.57 7.86 18.96
CA GLN A 231 -12.88 8.20 17.69
C GLN A 231 -11.54 8.90 17.92
N VAL A 232 -10.92 8.69 19.08
CA VAL A 232 -9.70 9.40 19.50
C VAL A 232 -8.49 8.48 19.70
N GLY A 233 -8.70 7.16 19.73
CA GLY A 233 -7.61 6.20 19.84
C GLY A 233 -6.75 6.21 18.59
N THR A 234 -5.44 6.21 18.76
CA THR A 234 -4.46 6.19 17.66
C THR A 234 -3.39 5.15 17.92
N TRP A 235 -2.68 4.79 16.86
CA TRP A 235 -1.48 3.97 16.95
C TRP A 235 -0.53 4.32 15.81
N LYS A 236 0.75 4.02 16.03
CA LYS A 236 1.81 4.15 15.04
C LYS A 236 2.79 3.00 15.17
N ALA A 237 3.43 2.65 14.06
CA ALA A 237 4.48 1.66 13.98
C ALA A 237 5.37 1.96 12.76
N GLU A 238 6.59 1.44 12.78
CA GLU A 238 7.48 1.41 11.64
C GLU A 238 7.10 0.28 10.68
N LEU A 239 7.04 0.60 9.38
CA LEU A 239 6.85 -0.39 8.33
C LEU A 239 8.14 -1.19 8.13
N ALA A 240 8.04 -2.51 7.99
CA ALA A 240 9.18 -3.35 7.63
C ALA A 240 9.70 -3.01 6.21
N GLY A 241 8.78 -2.90 5.25
CA GLY A 241 9.04 -2.44 3.89
C GLY A 241 9.95 -3.34 3.05
N ALA A 242 10.12 -2.98 1.78
CA ALA A 242 11.01 -3.66 0.85
C ALA A 242 12.20 -2.77 0.43
N ILE A 243 13.34 -3.41 0.17
CA ILE A 243 14.53 -2.73 -0.37
C ILE A 243 14.47 -2.74 -1.90
N ASN A 244 14.37 -1.56 -2.52
CA ASN A 244 14.36 -1.41 -3.98
C ASN A 244 15.68 -0.88 -4.56
N ASN A 245 16.59 -0.36 -3.72
CA ASN A 245 17.87 0.17 -4.17
C ASN A 245 18.96 -0.16 -3.13
N VAL A 246 20.11 -0.61 -3.64
CA VAL A 246 21.27 -1.00 -2.84
C VAL A 246 22.47 -0.19 -3.32
N VAL A 247 23.05 0.60 -2.41
CA VAL A 247 24.30 1.34 -2.67
C VAL A 247 25.35 0.86 -1.67
N ILE A 248 26.35 0.14 -2.18
CA ILE A 248 27.48 -0.36 -1.38
C ILE A 248 28.71 0.51 -1.67
N ARG A 249 29.39 0.95 -0.60
CA ARG A 249 30.61 1.76 -0.68
C ARG A 249 31.73 1.02 0.04
N GLY A 250 32.86 0.83 -0.62
CA GLY A 250 34.03 0.16 -0.06
C GLY A 250 35.26 1.07 -0.06
N LYS A 251 36.16 0.87 0.91
CA LYS A 251 37.49 1.48 0.94
C LYS A 251 38.52 0.38 1.11
N VAL A 252 39.56 0.38 0.27
CA VAL A 252 40.72 -0.48 0.39
C VAL A 252 41.89 0.36 0.89
N PHE A 253 42.65 -0.14 1.85
CA PHE A 253 43.90 0.46 2.33
C PHE A 253 44.95 -0.65 2.51
N VAL A 254 46.22 -0.24 2.51
CA VAL A 254 47.39 -1.10 2.82
C VAL A 254 47.84 -0.82 4.24
#